data_AF-C5E9Z6-F1
#
_entry.id   AF-C5E9Z6-F1
#
_cell.length_a   1.000
_cell.length_b   1.000
_cell.length_c   1.000
_cell.angle_alpha   90.00
_cell.angle_beta   90.00
_cell.angle_gamma   90.00
#
_symmetry.space_group_name_H-M   'P 1'
#
loop_
_entity.id
_entity.type
_entity.pdbx_description
1 polymer ?
#
loop_
_entity_poly.entity_id
_entity_poly.type
_entity_poly.pdbx_seq_one_letter_code
_entity_poly.pdbx_strand_id
1 'polypeptide(L)'
;MTSQQNDSKRHSVHTASAVSRAKHRLGAPPLRARLTMFAAACPMIAQALMMVILLLHGQWLFAAMIAPGIFACLVSLLLTLPSPPGPEKAPDPQQATIDVGITGDADDRAADLRHAPSQPIESLLHFARLPWRAIVGRWLEPLDLAVPIGMTGSEPLMLDLNRQGPHALVAGTTGSGKSVLLQSWCLALASMNGPEHLNFVFLDFKGGSAFRKLERLPHTVGSVCDLDLAHAVRALRALEAELTRREQLSAAVHASDIRDMVNPPPRLIVVIDEFHALKDQLPDYVNRLVRIASLGRSLGMYLIACTQNPMGQVSADMKANMSVSICLRVRDRLQSCELLGDGRAADLSPAMPGAAFCNDSEQVTAFRCATARDIDAVCRQIAFASRFVGSPPQPSLFTAPLPRHVKDRTVADHAPQRIRFGLADDGINLREATVSLTGGNIGVIGPQGRGKTTLLKTLARHASMADGLAVRVSSPHRRVWSSQWLHGGRCTPYASSDAPPPPHIVWFVDDADELFDPFRTDEQALSFTHALADESVSVVFAVSTIRPIRIPEHCNTRIVFPCGERTSDLMAGVPARLLDMMSHIDADNAGRAVLIEGTSACLVQCAS
;
A
#
# COMPACT_ATOMS: atom_id res chain seq x y z
N MET A 1 60.29 75.58 -37.57
CA MET A 1 60.81 74.83 -36.40
C MET A 1 60.31 73.41 -36.57
N THR A 2 61.12 72.59 -37.27
CA THR A 2 61.99 71.54 -36.68
C THR A 2 61.15 70.31 -36.32
N SER A 3 61.42 69.10 -36.79
CA SER A 3 62.60 68.60 -37.49
C SER A 3 62.38 67.11 -37.80
N GLN A 4 62.84 66.71 -38.99
CA GLN A 4 63.66 65.53 -39.24
C GLN A 4 63.03 64.13 -39.12
N GLN A 5 62.94 63.35 -40.21
CA GLN A 5 64.05 62.76 -40.98
C GLN A 5 65.09 62.08 -40.09
N ASN A 6 65.13 60.76 -40.09
CA ASN A 6 66.09 60.01 -40.90
C ASN A 6 66.10 58.56 -40.38
N ASP A 7 65.79 57.58 -41.22
CA ASP A 7 66.58 57.14 -42.37
C ASP A 7 67.70 56.20 -41.94
N SER A 8 67.57 55.01 -42.52
CA SER A 8 68.65 54.35 -43.22
C SER A 8 69.20 53.07 -42.60
N LYS A 9 69.17 52.06 -43.48
CA LYS A 9 70.33 51.24 -43.86
C LYS A 9 70.56 50.03 -42.96
N ARG A 10 70.52 48.79 -43.48
CA ARG A 10 71.24 48.36 -44.68
C ARG A 10 70.85 46.95 -45.15
N HIS A 11 70.77 46.84 -46.49
CA HIS A 11 71.30 45.76 -47.35
C HIS A 11 70.74 44.34 -47.21
N SER A 12 69.92 43.90 -48.17
CA SER A 12 70.29 43.24 -49.45
C SER A 12 70.36 41.72 -49.24
N VAL A 13 69.83 40.83 -50.09
CA VAL A 13 69.89 40.80 -51.55
C VAL A 13 68.78 39.85 -52.08
N HIS A 14 68.41 40.05 -53.35
CA HIS A 14 67.89 39.07 -54.32
C HIS A 14 66.37 38.88 -54.52
N THR A 15 65.90 39.64 -55.53
CA THR A 15 65.24 39.19 -56.79
C THR A 15 63.77 38.76 -56.82
N ALA A 16 63.04 39.55 -57.62
CA ALA A 16 62.12 39.16 -58.71
C ALA A 16 60.66 38.79 -58.38
N SER A 17 59.79 39.75 -58.73
CA SER A 17 58.62 39.61 -59.63
C SER A 17 57.89 38.24 -59.66
N ALA A 18 56.64 38.15 -59.22
CA ALA A 18 55.42 38.60 -59.92
C ALA A 18 54.61 37.38 -60.43
N VAL A 19 53.34 37.36 -60.02
CA VAL A 19 52.17 36.78 -60.70
C VAL A 19 52.15 35.27 -60.93
N SER A 20 51.18 34.59 -60.29
CA SER A 20 50.25 33.61 -60.92
C SER A 20 49.70 32.59 -59.90
N ARG A 21 48.36 32.55 -59.80
CA ARG A 21 47.48 31.37 -59.68
C ARG A 21 47.93 30.16 -58.85
N ALA A 22 47.10 29.85 -57.85
CA ALA A 22 46.66 28.52 -57.43
C ALA A 22 47.71 27.38 -57.42
N LYS A 23 48.18 27.01 -56.23
CA LYS A 23 48.68 25.66 -55.97
C LYS A 23 48.08 25.10 -54.68
N HIS A 24 47.27 24.06 -54.87
CA HIS A 24 47.00 22.95 -53.96
C HIS A 24 47.97 22.86 -52.77
N ARG A 25 47.46 23.10 -51.56
CA ARG A 25 48.03 22.48 -50.36
C ARG A 25 47.41 21.09 -50.24
N LEU A 26 48.16 20.06 -50.65
CA LEU A 26 48.03 18.74 -50.05
C LEU A 26 48.43 18.88 -48.58
N GLY A 27 47.44 19.14 -47.71
CA GLY A 27 47.60 19.06 -46.27
C GLY A 27 47.52 17.60 -45.86
N ALA A 28 48.55 17.10 -45.18
CA ALA A 28 48.50 15.84 -44.44
C ALA A 28 47.22 15.77 -43.56
N PRO A 29 46.60 14.58 -43.38
CA PRO A 29 45.40 14.48 -42.55
C PRO A 29 45.70 14.96 -41.13
N PRO A 30 44.74 15.63 -40.48
CA PRO A 30 44.94 16.23 -39.16
C PRO A 30 45.39 15.15 -38.16
N LEU A 31 46.28 15.53 -37.24
CA LEU A 31 46.82 14.66 -36.17
C LEU A 31 45.72 13.84 -35.45
N ARG A 32 44.51 14.40 -35.31
CA ARG A 32 43.33 13.72 -34.74
C ARG A 32 42.89 12.50 -35.55
N ALA A 33 42.86 12.56 -36.89
CA ALA A 33 42.44 11.44 -37.74
C ALA A 33 43.45 10.27 -37.69
N ARG A 34 44.74 10.58 -37.55
CA ARG A 34 45.78 9.54 -37.34
C ARG A 34 45.62 8.90 -35.96
N LEU A 35 45.39 9.70 -34.91
CA LEU A 35 45.19 9.18 -33.55
C LEU A 35 43.93 8.33 -33.41
N THR A 36 42.82 8.68 -34.08
CA THR A 36 41.59 7.88 -34.07
C THR A 36 41.76 6.55 -34.81
N MET A 37 42.49 6.54 -35.93
CA MET A 37 42.85 5.29 -36.63
C MET A 37 43.75 4.39 -35.78
N PHE A 38 44.76 4.94 -35.11
CA PHE A 38 45.63 4.16 -34.21
C PHE A 38 44.84 3.57 -33.03
N ALA A 39 43.93 4.34 -32.44
CA ALA A 39 43.07 3.86 -31.36
C ALA A 39 42.12 2.74 -31.83
N ALA A 40 41.53 2.86 -33.03
CA ALA A 40 40.63 1.87 -33.60
C ALA A 40 41.34 0.57 -34.03
N ALA A 41 42.64 0.61 -34.34
CA ALA A 41 43.42 -0.57 -34.74
C ALA A 41 43.92 -1.42 -33.56
N CYS A 42 44.01 -0.85 -32.35
CA CYS A 42 44.56 -1.52 -31.17
C CYS A 42 43.78 -2.79 -30.75
N PRO A 43 42.43 -2.80 -30.74
CA PRO A 43 41.64 -4.00 -30.41
C PRO A 43 41.82 -5.13 -31.43
N MET A 44 41.93 -4.78 -32.72
CA MET A 44 42.17 -5.76 -33.79
C MET A 44 43.47 -6.53 -33.59
N ILE A 45 44.55 -5.80 -33.25
CA ILE A 45 45.87 -6.41 -33.02
C ILE A 45 45.82 -7.36 -31.82
N ALA A 46 45.17 -6.96 -30.73
CA ALA A 46 45.03 -7.80 -29.53
C ALA A 46 44.23 -9.09 -29.82
N GLN A 47 43.14 -9.00 -30.57
CA GLN A 47 42.32 -10.17 -30.94
C GLN A 47 43.04 -11.11 -31.92
N ALA A 48 43.80 -10.56 -32.88
CA ALA A 48 44.61 -11.35 -33.80
C ALA A 48 45.74 -12.09 -33.06
N LEU A 49 46.41 -11.43 -32.09
CA LEU A 49 47.43 -12.06 -31.26
C LEU A 49 46.84 -13.20 -30.41
N MET A 50 45.68 -12.97 -29.79
CA MET A 50 44.96 -13.99 -29.02
C MET A 50 44.57 -15.19 -29.88
N MET A 51 44.09 -14.95 -31.11
CA MET A 51 43.76 -16.00 -32.08
C MET A 51 44.99 -16.88 -32.41
N VAL A 52 46.14 -16.26 -32.68
CA VAL A 52 47.38 -16.99 -32.98
C VAL A 52 47.83 -17.84 -31.79
N ILE A 53 47.74 -17.30 -30.57
CA ILE A 53 48.10 -18.02 -29.35
C ILE A 53 47.20 -19.25 -29.16
N LEU A 54 45.89 -19.12 -29.37
CA LEU A 54 44.93 -20.23 -29.23
C LEU A 54 45.13 -21.32 -30.29
N LEU A 55 45.49 -20.93 -31.52
CA LEU A 55 45.84 -21.87 -32.58
C LEU A 55 47.12 -22.65 -32.26
N LEU A 56 48.14 -21.98 -31.72
CA LEU A 56 49.38 -22.63 -31.27
C LEU A 56 49.15 -23.65 -30.14
N HIS A 57 48.14 -23.42 -29.29
CA HIS A 57 47.77 -24.33 -28.21
C HIS A 57 46.75 -25.41 -28.62
N GLY A 58 46.41 -25.52 -29.90
CA GLY A 58 45.47 -26.53 -30.40
C GLY A 58 44.02 -26.33 -29.95
N GLN A 59 43.65 -25.13 -29.51
CA GLN A 59 42.32 -24.79 -29.03
C GLN A 59 41.43 -24.23 -30.16
N TRP A 60 41.22 -25.03 -31.20
CA TRP A 60 40.52 -24.64 -32.44
C TRP A 60 39.10 -24.11 -32.23
N LEU A 61 38.39 -24.64 -31.24
CA LEU A 61 37.00 -24.28 -30.95
C LEU A 61 36.89 -22.87 -30.32
N PHE A 62 37.86 -22.49 -29.49
CA PHE A 62 37.93 -21.15 -28.91
C PHE A 62 38.45 -20.11 -29.91
N ALA A 63 39.36 -20.48 -30.79
CA ALA A 63 39.79 -19.63 -31.91
C ALA A 63 38.61 -19.30 -32.85
N ALA A 64 37.78 -20.28 -33.18
CA ALA A 64 36.59 -20.07 -34.02
C ALA A 64 35.60 -19.03 -33.43
N MET A 65 35.50 -18.95 -32.11
CA MET A 65 34.62 -18.00 -31.41
C MET A 65 35.14 -16.54 -31.46
N ILE A 66 36.42 -16.32 -31.70
CA ILE A 66 37.04 -14.97 -31.78
C ILE A 66 36.93 -14.38 -33.19
N ALA A 67 36.75 -15.20 -34.23
CA ALA A 67 36.70 -14.76 -35.62
C ALA A 67 35.62 -13.68 -35.92
N PRO A 68 34.39 -13.76 -35.37
CA PRO A 68 33.39 -12.71 -35.56
C PRO A 68 33.79 -11.37 -34.95
N GLY A 69 34.53 -11.39 -33.82
CA GLY A 69 35.01 -10.18 -33.15
C GLY A 69 36.05 -9.42 -33.96
N ILE A 70 36.97 -10.14 -34.61
CA ILE A 70 37.97 -9.56 -35.52
C ILE A 70 37.26 -8.92 -36.73
N PHE A 71 36.24 -9.57 -37.27
CA PHE A 71 35.46 -9.07 -38.40
C PHE A 71 34.72 -7.77 -38.03
N ALA A 72 34.08 -7.73 -36.86
CA ALA A 72 33.41 -6.53 -36.35
C ALA A 72 34.37 -5.35 -36.17
N CYS A 73 35.58 -5.61 -35.64
CA CYS A 73 36.59 -4.56 -35.49
C CYS A 73 37.14 -4.06 -36.84
N LEU A 74 37.28 -4.94 -37.84
CA LEU A 74 37.69 -4.56 -39.20
C LEU A 74 36.64 -3.68 -39.89
N VAL A 75 35.35 -4.01 -39.75
CA VAL A 75 34.25 -3.19 -40.25
C VAL A 75 34.23 -1.81 -39.58
N SER A 76 34.43 -1.76 -38.26
CA SER A 76 34.53 -0.48 -37.54
C SER A 76 35.72 0.37 -38.01
N LEU A 77 36.86 -0.23 -38.36
CA LEU A 77 38.02 0.48 -38.90
C LEU A 77 37.75 0.99 -40.32
N LEU A 78 37.08 0.21 -41.16
CA LEU A 78 36.68 0.62 -42.52
C LEU A 78 35.70 1.80 -42.51
N LEU A 79 34.76 1.82 -41.56
CA LEU A 79 33.82 2.94 -41.39
C LEU A 79 34.49 4.23 -40.90
N THR A 80 35.70 4.15 -40.32
CA THR A 80 36.49 5.35 -39.95
C THR A 80 37.32 5.93 -41.08
N LEU A 81 37.28 5.34 -42.29
CA LEU A 81 37.93 5.91 -43.47
C LEU A 81 37.06 7.04 -44.09
N PRO A 82 37.64 8.21 -44.41
CA PRO A 82 36.90 9.28 -45.07
C PRO A 82 36.46 8.86 -46.49
N SER A 83 35.18 9.00 -46.81
CA SER A 83 34.65 8.78 -48.17
C SER A 83 35.01 9.95 -49.10
N PRO A 84 35.25 9.72 -50.41
CA PRO A 84 35.52 10.80 -51.36
C PRO A 84 34.28 11.65 -51.66
N PRO A 85 34.42 12.95 -51.99
CA PRO A 85 33.29 13.84 -52.20
C PRO A 85 32.61 13.59 -53.56
N GLY A 86 31.30 13.28 -53.53
CA GLY A 86 30.44 13.24 -54.71
C GLY A 86 29.69 14.55 -54.95
N PRO A 87 29.19 14.83 -56.17
CA PRO A 87 28.71 16.15 -56.57
C PRO A 87 27.28 16.44 -56.11
N GLU A 88 27.09 17.72 -55.79
CA GLU A 88 25.87 18.36 -55.28
C GLU A 88 24.75 18.39 -56.34
N LYS A 89 23.54 17.94 -55.98
CA LYS A 89 22.31 18.14 -56.77
C LYS A 89 21.21 18.74 -55.90
N ALA A 90 20.57 19.78 -56.42
CA ALA A 90 19.39 20.45 -55.87
C ALA A 90 18.15 19.52 -55.87
N PRO A 91 17.13 19.79 -55.02
CA PRO A 91 16.14 18.79 -54.59
C PRO A 91 14.89 18.75 -55.48
N ASP A 92 14.29 17.56 -55.61
CA ASP A 92 12.88 17.37 -56.00
C ASP A 92 12.38 15.99 -55.49
N PRO A 93 11.06 15.75 -55.36
CA PRO A 93 10.47 15.48 -54.06
C PRO A 93 9.71 14.14 -54.09
N GLN A 94 10.30 13.08 -53.54
CA GLN A 94 9.58 11.85 -53.17
C GLN A 94 10.56 10.87 -52.54
N GLN A 95 10.75 11.01 -51.22
CA GLN A 95 11.10 9.96 -50.25
C GLN A 95 11.52 10.64 -48.93
N ALA A 96 10.54 11.18 -48.22
CA ALA A 96 10.69 11.57 -46.83
C ALA A 96 10.53 10.32 -45.97
N THR A 97 11.61 9.55 -45.82
CA THR A 97 11.80 8.71 -44.63
C THR A 97 12.27 9.62 -43.50
N ILE A 98 11.51 9.55 -42.42
CA ILE A 98 11.47 10.47 -41.29
C ILE A 98 12.74 10.33 -40.46
N ASP A 99 13.69 11.24 -40.65
CA ASP A 99 14.71 11.55 -39.66
C ASP A 99 14.10 12.47 -38.60
N VAL A 100 13.87 11.92 -37.40
CA VAL A 100 13.47 12.70 -36.23
C VAL A 100 14.69 13.51 -35.79
N GLY A 101 14.75 14.76 -36.22
CA GLY A 101 15.65 15.76 -35.66
C GLY A 101 15.34 16.00 -34.18
N ILE A 102 16.09 15.36 -33.29
CA ILE A 102 16.20 15.74 -31.87
C ILE A 102 17.49 16.56 -31.71
N THR A 103 17.52 17.76 -32.26
CA THR A 103 18.44 18.84 -31.84
C THR A 103 17.80 20.18 -32.23
N GLY A 104 17.10 20.84 -31.31
CA GLY A 104 16.44 22.13 -31.56
C GLY A 104 15.42 22.51 -30.49
N ASP A 105 14.30 21.79 -30.40
CA ASP A 105 13.17 22.16 -29.54
C ASP A 105 13.23 21.61 -28.09
N ALA A 106 14.14 20.68 -27.80
CA ALA A 106 14.17 19.96 -26.53
C ALA A 106 14.78 20.76 -25.36
N ASP A 107 15.64 21.74 -25.65
CA ASP A 107 16.23 22.64 -24.65
C ASP A 107 15.24 23.71 -24.17
N ASP A 108 14.28 24.11 -25.00
CA ASP A 108 13.31 25.17 -24.68
C ASP A 108 12.30 24.75 -23.59
N ARG A 109 11.86 23.48 -23.56
CA ARG A 109 10.93 23.01 -22.51
C ARG A 109 11.58 22.73 -21.16
N ALA A 110 12.89 22.48 -21.11
CA ALA A 110 13.62 22.43 -19.84
C ALA A 110 13.82 23.85 -19.25
N ALA A 111 13.81 24.88 -20.11
CA ALA A 111 13.83 26.28 -19.68
C ALA A 111 12.52 26.75 -19.02
N ASP A 112 11.37 26.11 -19.32
CA ASP A 112 10.05 26.45 -18.75
C ASP A 112 9.93 26.18 -17.23
N LEU A 113 10.65 25.19 -16.69
CA LEU A 113 10.60 24.88 -15.26
C LEU A 113 11.16 25.99 -14.36
N ARG A 114 12.08 26.83 -14.89
CA ARG A 114 12.64 27.96 -14.13
C ARG A 114 11.59 29.04 -13.84
N HIS A 115 10.52 29.08 -14.63
CA HIS A 115 9.47 30.08 -14.52
C HIS A 115 8.16 29.55 -13.94
N ALA A 116 7.99 28.22 -13.82
CA ALA A 116 6.79 27.62 -13.24
C ALA A 116 6.76 27.83 -11.70
N PRO A 117 5.90 28.72 -11.17
CA PRO A 117 5.87 28.98 -9.74
C PRO A 117 5.25 27.78 -9.00
N SER A 118 5.79 27.43 -7.83
CA SER A 118 5.07 26.52 -6.93
C SER A 118 3.84 27.25 -6.39
N GLN A 119 2.66 26.92 -6.88
CA GLN A 119 1.41 27.48 -6.39
C GLN A 119 0.78 26.60 -5.32
N PRO A 120 0.08 27.20 -4.36
CA PRO A 120 -0.66 26.44 -3.38
C PRO A 120 -1.89 25.78 -4.04
N ILE A 121 -2.19 24.53 -3.70
CA ILE A 121 -3.28 23.75 -4.31
C ILE A 121 -4.64 24.44 -4.14
N GLU A 122 -4.81 25.15 -3.03
CA GLU A 122 -6.01 25.93 -2.74
C GLU A 122 -6.25 27.03 -3.78
N SER A 123 -5.18 27.60 -4.36
CA SER A 123 -5.31 28.59 -5.44
C SER A 123 -5.70 27.94 -6.76
N LEU A 124 -5.14 26.77 -7.07
CA LEU A 124 -5.47 26.02 -8.29
C LEU A 124 -6.89 25.48 -8.28
N LEU A 125 -7.40 25.14 -7.09
CA LEU A 125 -8.81 24.74 -6.88
C LEU A 125 -9.76 25.95 -6.77
N HIS A 126 -9.24 27.17 -6.92
CA HIS A 126 -9.98 28.43 -6.81
C HIS A 126 -10.77 28.56 -5.48
N PHE A 127 -10.16 28.16 -4.36
CA PHE A 127 -10.79 28.32 -3.06
C PHE A 127 -11.00 29.80 -2.73
N ALA A 128 -12.26 30.22 -2.80
CA ALA A 128 -12.72 31.51 -2.32
C ALA A 128 -12.65 31.59 -0.78
N ARG A 129 -13.09 32.72 -0.21
CA ARG A 129 -13.07 33.01 1.24
C ARG A 129 -13.67 31.91 2.13
N LEU A 130 -14.59 31.09 1.59
CA LEU A 130 -15.20 29.95 2.27
C LEU A 130 -14.96 28.67 1.44
N PRO A 131 -13.81 27.98 1.60
CA PRO A 131 -13.43 26.84 0.76
C PRO A 131 -14.47 25.71 0.76
N TRP A 132 -15.08 25.41 1.92
CA TRP A 132 -16.10 24.37 2.02
C TRP A 132 -17.29 24.58 1.07
N ARG A 133 -17.67 25.83 0.76
CA ARG A 133 -18.77 26.12 -0.18
C ARG A 133 -18.40 25.75 -1.60
N ALA A 134 -17.16 26.04 -2.00
CA ALA A 134 -16.65 25.68 -3.32
C ALA A 134 -16.56 24.15 -3.44
N ILE A 135 -16.09 23.46 -2.39
CA ILE A 135 -16.04 22.00 -2.31
C ILE A 135 -17.43 21.39 -2.48
N VAL A 136 -18.43 21.85 -1.72
CA VAL A 136 -19.82 21.37 -1.86
C VAL A 136 -20.33 21.61 -3.28
N GLY A 137 -20.06 22.79 -3.87
CA GLY A 137 -20.44 23.08 -5.25
C GLY A 137 -19.83 22.08 -6.25
N ARG A 138 -18.58 21.66 -6.05
CA ARG A 138 -17.94 20.63 -6.89
C ARG A 138 -18.54 19.24 -6.68
N TRP A 139 -18.90 18.88 -5.46
CA TRP A 139 -19.48 17.57 -5.15
C TRP A 139 -20.89 17.36 -5.71
N LEU A 140 -21.58 18.45 -6.07
CA LEU A 140 -22.87 18.38 -6.77
C LEU A 140 -22.71 18.11 -8.27
N GLU A 141 -21.52 18.29 -8.81
CA GLU A 141 -21.21 17.94 -10.20
C GLU A 141 -20.89 16.43 -10.32
N PRO A 142 -21.01 15.84 -11.51
CA PRO A 142 -20.60 14.45 -11.74
C PRO A 142 -19.13 14.23 -11.37
N LEU A 143 -18.81 13.00 -10.94
CA LEU A 143 -17.45 12.58 -10.61
C LEU A 143 -16.46 13.00 -11.71
N ASP A 144 -15.47 13.80 -11.32
CA ASP A 144 -14.38 14.24 -12.19
C ASP A 144 -13.03 13.97 -11.53
N LEU A 145 -12.23 13.12 -12.19
CA LEU A 145 -10.89 12.77 -11.73
C LEU A 145 -9.80 13.59 -12.42
N ALA A 146 -10.17 14.57 -13.26
CA ALA A 146 -9.27 15.58 -13.80
C ALA A 146 -9.01 16.66 -12.74
N VAL A 147 -7.85 16.61 -12.10
CA VAL A 147 -7.49 17.54 -11.02
C VAL A 147 -6.15 18.24 -11.26
N PRO A 148 -5.98 19.48 -10.78
CA PRO A 148 -4.69 20.15 -10.87
C PRO A 148 -3.68 19.49 -9.93
N ILE A 149 -2.50 19.15 -10.44
CA ILE A 149 -1.39 18.60 -9.64
C ILE A 149 -0.21 19.56 -9.52
N GLY A 150 -0.19 20.64 -10.31
CA GLY A 150 0.89 21.61 -10.34
C GLY A 150 0.76 22.62 -11.47
N MET A 151 1.85 23.29 -11.81
CA MET A 151 1.92 24.29 -12.88
C MET A 151 2.91 23.85 -13.96
N THR A 152 2.50 23.93 -15.22
CA THR A 152 3.36 23.84 -16.41
C THR A 152 3.50 25.24 -16.99
N GLY A 153 4.65 25.89 -16.75
CA GLY A 153 4.79 27.32 -17.05
C GLY A 153 3.76 28.16 -16.28
N SER A 154 2.88 28.85 -17.00
CA SER A 154 1.81 29.70 -16.44
C SER A 154 0.45 29.00 -16.29
N GLU A 155 0.30 27.77 -16.77
CA GLU A 155 -0.98 27.06 -16.75
C GLU A 155 -0.99 25.90 -15.73
N PRO A 156 -2.13 25.58 -15.09
CA PRO A 156 -2.25 24.40 -14.25
C PRO A 156 -2.09 23.12 -15.08
N LEU A 157 -1.22 22.21 -14.64
CA LEU A 157 -1.19 20.85 -15.17
C LEU A 157 -2.32 20.05 -14.54
N MET A 158 -3.30 19.68 -15.38
CA MET A 158 -4.41 18.81 -15.02
C MET A 158 -4.04 17.35 -15.28
N LEU A 159 -4.35 16.47 -14.33
CA LEU A 159 -4.16 15.03 -14.47
C LEU A 159 -5.50 14.32 -14.27
N ASP A 160 -5.88 13.48 -15.23
CA ASP A 160 -7.16 12.77 -15.29
C ASP A 160 -6.96 11.25 -15.27
N LEU A 161 -7.21 10.64 -14.10
CA LEU A 161 -7.10 9.20 -13.92
C LEU A 161 -8.18 8.38 -14.65
N ASN A 162 -9.29 8.98 -15.09
CA ASN A 162 -10.27 8.28 -15.92
C ASN A 162 -9.81 8.17 -17.37
N ARG A 163 -9.28 9.26 -17.92
CA ARG A 163 -8.88 9.33 -19.33
C ARG A 163 -7.48 8.80 -19.58
N GLN A 164 -6.49 9.30 -18.84
CA GLN A 164 -5.07 8.96 -19.02
C GLN A 164 -4.77 7.57 -18.43
N GLY A 165 -5.52 7.16 -17.41
CA GLY A 165 -5.62 5.79 -16.95
C GLY A 165 -5.57 5.64 -15.43
N PRO A 166 -6.14 4.55 -14.91
CA PRO A 166 -6.49 4.42 -13.48
C PRO A 166 -5.30 4.16 -12.56
N HIS A 167 -4.12 3.90 -13.13
CA HIS A 167 -2.93 3.55 -12.36
C HIS A 167 -1.77 4.47 -12.71
N ALA A 168 -1.08 4.94 -11.68
CA ALA A 168 0.05 5.85 -11.78
C ALA A 168 1.27 5.31 -11.04
N LEU A 169 2.45 5.50 -11.63
CA LEU A 169 3.73 5.23 -11.03
C LEU A 169 4.48 6.54 -10.76
N VAL A 170 4.88 6.75 -9.51
CA VAL A 170 5.59 7.96 -9.09
C VAL A 170 6.98 7.59 -8.59
N ALA A 171 8.04 8.10 -9.23
CA ALA A 171 9.41 7.93 -8.74
C ALA A 171 10.01 9.24 -8.25
N GLY A 172 10.82 9.16 -7.20
CA GLY A 172 11.58 10.31 -6.72
C GLY A 172 12.41 10.01 -5.49
N THR A 173 13.63 10.53 -5.45
CA THR A 173 14.53 10.37 -4.30
C THR A 173 13.99 11.07 -3.04
N THR A 174 14.52 10.71 -1.86
CA THR A 174 14.18 11.41 -0.62
C THR A 174 14.44 12.92 -0.76
N GLY A 175 13.48 13.74 -0.31
CA GLY A 175 13.55 15.21 -0.42
C GLY A 175 13.21 15.77 -1.80
N SER A 176 12.87 14.94 -2.79
CA SER A 176 12.48 15.40 -4.14
C SER A 176 11.09 16.07 -4.18
N GLY A 177 10.26 15.90 -3.15
CA GLY A 177 8.88 16.42 -3.10
C GLY A 177 7.78 15.37 -3.32
N LYS A 178 8.13 14.08 -3.44
CA LYS A 178 7.20 12.96 -3.64
C LYS A 178 5.99 12.98 -2.68
N SER A 179 6.22 12.99 -1.37
CA SER A 179 5.13 12.98 -0.38
C SER A 179 4.25 14.24 -0.48
N VAL A 180 4.83 15.39 -0.82
CA VAL A 180 4.08 16.66 -0.99
C VAL A 180 3.18 16.59 -2.22
N LEU A 181 3.67 16.02 -3.34
CA LEU A 181 2.86 15.75 -4.52
C LEU A 181 1.68 14.82 -4.21
N LEU A 182 1.92 13.71 -3.49
CA LEU A 182 0.85 12.77 -3.16
C LEU A 182 -0.21 13.41 -2.26
N GLN A 183 0.22 14.21 -1.28
CA GLN A 183 -0.68 14.96 -0.41
C GLN A 183 -1.52 15.97 -1.21
N SER A 184 -0.89 16.80 -2.04
CA SER A 184 -1.63 17.82 -2.81
C SER A 184 -2.57 17.18 -3.83
N TRP A 185 -2.16 16.10 -4.48
CA TRP A 185 -2.99 15.35 -5.41
C TRP A 185 -4.21 14.71 -4.73
N CYS A 186 -4.03 14.04 -3.59
CA CYS A 186 -5.15 13.47 -2.83
C CYS A 186 -6.10 14.55 -2.32
N LEU A 187 -5.59 15.70 -1.86
CA LEU A 187 -6.41 16.83 -1.44
C LEU A 187 -7.20 17.42 -2.60
N ALA A 188 -6.61 17.53 -3.80
CA ALA A 188 -7.29 18.00 -5.00
C ALA A 188 -8.46 17.06 -5.36
N LEU A 189 -8.20 15.76 -5.39
CA LEU A 189 -9.22 14.73 -5.65
C LEU A 189 -10.36 14.77 -4.62
N ALA A 190 -10.04 14.85 -3.31
CA ALA A 190 -11.01 14.92 -2.23
C ALA A 190 -11.81 16.24 -2.20
N SER A 191 -11.22 17.32 -2.69
CA SER A 191 -11.89 18.62 -2.78
C SER A 191 -12.85 18.70 -3.96
N MET A 192 -12.56 17.96 -5.04
CA MET A 192 -13.37 17.92 -6.25
C MET A 192 -14.50 16.88 -6.18
N ASN A 193 -14.30 15.79 -5.43
CA ASN A 193 -15.24 14.67 -5.39
C ASN A 193 -15.65 14.34 -3.95
N GLY A 194 -16.93 14.08 -3.72
CA GLY A 194 -17.45 13.73 -2.40
C GLY A 194 -17.14 12.29 -1.98
N PRO A 195 -17.20 11.98 -0.67
CA PRO A 195 -16.89 10.64 -0.14
C PRO A 195 -17.86 9.55 -0.62
N GLU A 196 -19.07 9.92 -1.06
CA GLU A 196 -20.01 9.02 -1.73
C GLU A 196 -19.57 8.60 -3.15
N HIS A 197 -18.59 9.28 -3.74
CA HIS A 197 -18.10 9.01 -5.10
C HIS A 197 -16.63 8.59 -5.14
N LEU A 198 -15.84 8.97 -4.13
CA LEU A 198 -14.41 8.68 -4.07
C LEU A 198 -13.95 8.32 -2.66
N ASN A 199 -13.18 7.23 -2.55
CA ASN A 199 -12.56 6.77 -1.31
C ASN A 199 -11.05 6.52 -1.48
N PHE A 200 -10.31 6.63 -0.37
CA PHE A 200 -8.86 6.41 -0.33
C PHE A 200 -8.48 5.27 0.62
N VAL A 201 -7.47 4.50 0.20
CA VAL A 201 -6.68 3.63 1.07
C VAL A 201 -5.22 4.07 0.99
N PHE A 202 -4.61 4.34 2.15
CA PHE A 202 -3.21 4.75 2.24
C PHE A 202 -2.36 3.62 2.80
N LEU A 203 -1.24 3.30 2.14
CA LEU A 203 -0.24 2.34 2.63
C LEU A 203 1.13 3.05 2.65
N ASP A 204 1.66 3.36 3.83
CA ASP A 204 2.98 3.98 4.03
C ASP A 204 3.97 2.98 4.65
N PHE A 205 4.92 2.51 3.85
CA PHE A 205 5.91 1.51 4.25
C PHE A 205 7.25 2.11 4.72
N LYS A 206 7.37 3.43 4.94
CA LYS A 206 8.65 4.06 5.37
C LYS A 206 8.69 4.47 6.84
N GLY A 207 7.60 4.26 7.58
CA GLY A 207 7.39 4.96 8.84
C GLY A 207 7.25 6.48 8.66
N GLY A 208 6.85 6.89 7.45
CA GLY A 208 6.54 8.27 7.14
C GLY A 208 5.21 8.65 7.79
N SER A 209 5.07 9.94 8.12
CA SER A 209 3.77 10.52 8.45
C SER A 209 3.12 11.15 7.22
N ALA A 210 3.46 10.69 6.00
CA ALA A 210 3.07 11.35 4.77
C ALA A 210 1.54 11.41 4.65
N PHE A 211 0.85 10.34 4.99
CA PHE A 211 -0.61 10.28 4.90
C PHE A 211 -1.35 10.48 6.23
N ARG A 212 -0.65 10.56 7.37
CA ARG A 212 -1.26 10.67 8.71
C ARG A 212 -2.25 11.84 8.81
N LYS A 213 -2.00 12.96 8.12
CA LYS A 213 -2.93 14.10 8.09
C LYS A 213 -4.16 13.85 7.22
N LEU A 214 -4.01 13.04 6.17
CA LEU A 214 -5.08 12.70 5.23
C LEU A 214 -6.03 11.62 5.79
N GLU A 215 -5.62 10.85 6.80
CA GLU A 215 -6.49 9.91 7.53
C GLU A 215 -7.75 10.55 8.11
N ARG A 216 -7.73 11.88 8.28
CA ARG A 216 -8.84 12.68 8.79
C ARG A 216 -9.88 13.03 7.72
N LEU A 217 -9.61 12.70 6.45
CA LEU A 217 -10.56 12.93 5.37
C LEU A 217 -11.75 11.98 5.51
N PRO A 218 -12.99 12.45 5.25
CA PRO A 218 -14.17 11.59 5.26
C PRO A 218 -14.13 10.50 4.17
N HIS A 219 -13.28 10.68 3.16
CA HIS A 219 -13.01 9.75 2.06
C HIS A 219 -12.10 8.57 2.47
N THR A 220 -11.39 8.66 3.59
CA THR A 220 -10.41 7.63 3.95
C THR A 220 -11.09 6.43 4.58
N VAL A 221 -11.02 5.29 3.88
CA VAL A 221 -11.61 4.01 4.32
C VAL A 221 -10.57 3.04 4.88
N GLY A 222 -9.28 3.37 4.83
CA GLY A 222 -8.23 2.58 5.46
C GLY A 222 -6.86 3.26 5.36
N SER A 223 -6.03 3.07 6.39
CA SER A 223 -4.65 3.56 6.42
C SER A 223 -3.76 2.59 7.17
N VAL A 224 -2.59 2.30 6.59
CA VAL A 224 -1.50 1.57 7.25
C VAL A 224 -0.29 2.48 7.28
N CYS A 225 0.17 2.82 8.48
CA CYS A 225 1.43 3.53 8.71
C CYS A 225 2.42 2.62 9.46
N ASP A 226 3.71 2.94 9.34
CA ASP A 226 4.76 2.44 10.22
C ASP A 226 5.09 0.93 10.11
N LEU A 227 4.94 0.33 8.91
CA LEU A 227 5.46 -1.02 8.61
C LEU A 227 4.89 -2.15 9.50
N ASP A 228 3.69 -2.01 10.06
CA ASP A 228 3.01 -3.15 10.67
C ASP A 228 2.62 -4.16 9.57
N LEU A 229 3.42 -5.21 9.42
CA LEU A 229 3.21 -6.27 8.43
C LEU A 229 1.86 -6.96 8.58
N ALA A 230 1.40 -7.18 9.82
CA ALA A 230 0.11 -7.81 10.05
C ALA A 230 -1.03 -6.90 9.56
N HIS A 231 -0.91 -5.60 9.82
CA HIS A 231 -1.87 -4.62 9.33
C HIS A 231 -1.82 -4.44 7.80
N ALA A 232 -0.63 -4.45 7.20
CA ALA A 232 -0.45 -4.40 5.75
C ALA A 232 -1.04 -5.61 5.04
N VAL A 233 -0.77 -6.83 5.54
CA VAL A 233 -1.36 -8.08 5.01
C VAL A 233 -2.88 -8.02 5.06
N ARG A 234 -3.43 -7.54 6.18
CA ARG A 234 -4.86 -7.32 6.32
C ARG A 234 -5.42 -6.35 5.28
N ALA A 235 -4.78 -5.21 5.09
CA ALA A 235 -5.20 -4.22 4.10
C ALA A 235 -5.21 -4.81 2.69
N LEU A 236 -4.18 -5.57 2.32
CA LEU A 236 -4.08 -6.24 1.01
C LEU A 236 -5.18 -7.30 0.81
N ARG A 237 -5.50 -8.07 1.85
CA ARG A 237 -6.65 -9.01 1.82
C ARG A 237 -7.98 -8.27 1.66
N ALA A 238 -8.15 -7.13 2.31
CA ALA A 238 -9.34 -6.31 2.20
C ALA A 238 -9.53 -5.76 0.78
N LEU A 239 -8.45 -5.28 0.16
CA LEU A 239 -8.44 -4.79 -1.21
C LEU A 239 -8.81 -5.89 -2.22
N GLU A 240 -8.32 -7.11 -2.02
CA GLU A 240 -8.66 -8.25 -2.87
C GLU A 240 -10.12 -8.71 -2.69
N ALA A 241 -10.61 -8.71 -1.45
CA ALA A 241 -12.02 -8.99 -1.15
C ALA A 241 -12.93 -7.93 -1.81
N GLU A 242 -12.53 -6.66 -1.78
CA GLU A 242 -13.24 -5.57 -2.44
C GLU A 242 -13.24 -5.71 -3.96
N LEU A 243 -12.10 -6.07 -4.56
CA LEU A 243 -12.01 -6.37 -5.99
C LEU A 243 -13.02 -7.45 -6.38
N THR A 244 -13.03 -8.55 -5.63
CA THR A 244 -13.93 -9.69 -5.85
C THR A 244 -15.40 -9.29 -5.66
N ARG A 245 -15.70 -8.48 -4.64
CA ARG A 245 -17.06 -7.95 -4.40
C ARG A 245 -17.54 -7.10 -5.59
N ARG A 246 -16.67 -6.26 -6.14
CA ARG A 246 -17.00 -5.41 -7.30
C ARG A 246 -17.18 -6.22 -8.58
N GLU A 247 -16.38 -7.27 -8.80
CA GLU A 247 -16.59 -8.22 -9.90
C GLU A 247 -17.99 -8.86 -9.82
N GLN A 248 -18.38 -9.33 -8.64
CA GLN A 248 -19.70 -9.92 -8.40
C GLN A 248 -20.83 -8.93 -8.63
N LEU A 249 -20.68 -7.68 -8.16
CA LEU A 249 -21.65 -6.62 -8.39
C LEU A 249 -21.83 -6.31 -9.87
N SER A 250 -20.73 -6.16 -10.61
CA SER A 250 -20.76 -5.90 -12.06
C SER A 250 -21.41 -7.05 -12.82
N ALA A 251 -21.06 -8.29 -12.45
CA ALA A 251 -21.64 -9.49 -13.04
C ALA A 251 -23.15 -9.62 -12.78
N ALA A 252 -23.61 -9.27 -11.58
CA ALA A 252 -25.02 -9.34 -11.20
C ALA A 252 -25.93 -8.41 -12.01
N VAL A 253 -25.39 -7.31 -12.53
CA VAL A 253 -26.10 -6.35 -13.39
C VAL A 253 -25.68 -6.44 -14.86
N HIS A 254 -24.89 -7.45 -15.23
CA HIS A 254 -24.32 -7.65 -16.57
C HIS A 254 -23.61 -6.41 -17.16
N ALA A 255 -23.03 -5.58 -16.29
CA ALA A 255 -22.25 -4.43 -16.70
C ALA A 255 -20.79 -4.85 -16.94
N SER A 256 -20.19 -4.37 -18.03
CA SER A 256 -18.77 -4.52 -18.31
C SER A 256 -17.90 -3.53 -17.53
N ASP A 257 -18.49 -2.39 -17.15
CA ASP A 257 -17.85 -1.35 -16.36
C ASP A 257 -18.79 -0.92 -15.24
N ILE A 258 -18.22 -0.72 -14.06
CA ILE A 258 -18.95 -0.28 -12.88
C ILE A 258 -19.58 1.11 -13.09
N ARG A 259 -19.07 1.93 -14.02
CA ARG A 259 -19.66 3.21 -14.44
C ARG A 259 -21.06 3.06 -15.03
N ASP A 260 -21.39 1.92 -15.61
CA ASP A 260 -22.67 1.68 -16.27
C ASP A 260 -23.77 1.31 -15.28
N MET A 261 -23.42 1.16 -13.99
CA MET A 261 -24.35 0.86 -12.91
C MET A 261 -25.17 2.10 -12.53
N VAL A 262 -26.43 1.90 -12.14
CA VAL A 262 -27.29 2.99 -11.62
C VAL A 262 -26.71 3.59 -10.33
N ASN A 263 -26.24 2.73 -9.42
CA ASN A 263 -25.61 3.13 -8.16
C ASN A 263 -24.24 2.45 -8.04
N PRO A 264 -23.20 3.01 -8.70
CA PRO A 264 -21.86 2.44 -8.62
C PRO A 264 -21.29 2.65 -7.20
N PRO A 265 -20.52 1.69 -6.65
CA PRO A 265 -19.75 1.97 -5.45
C PRO A 265 -18.70 3.08 -5.73
N PRO A 266 -18.28 3.82 -4.69
CA PRO A 266 -17.27 4.87 -4.83
C PRO A 266 -15.99 4.35 -5.49
N ARG A 267 -15.34 5.19 -6.31
CA ARG A 267 -14.00 4.90 -6.82
C ARG A 267 -13.05 4.73 -5.65
N LEU A 268 -12.17 3.75 -5.71
CA LEU A 268 -11.23 3.47 -4.62
C LEU A 268 -9.81 3.71 -5.11
N ILE A 269 -9.16 4.76 -4.62
CA ILE A 269 -7.76 5.06 -4.94
C ILE A 269 -6.88 4.48 -3.82
N VAL A 270 -6.06 3.50 -4.19
CA VAL A 270 -5.05 2.91 -3.31
C VAL A 270 -3.73 3.64 -3.55
N VAL A 271 -3.24 4.35 -2.54
CA VAL A 271 -1.97 5.08 -2.61
C VAL A 271 -0.94 4.32 -1.79
N ILE A 272 0.12 3.87 -2.45
CA ILE A 272 1.20 3.10 -1.84
C ILE A 272 2.48 3.94 -1.87
N ASP A 273 2.93 4.39 -0.70
CA ASP A 273 4.25 4.98 -0.58
C ASP A 273 5.32 3.95 -0.25
N GLU A 274 6.45 4.03 -0.96
CA GLU A 274 7.55 3.05 -0.93
C GLU A 274 7.11 1.62 -1.31
N PHE A 275 6.55 1.46 -2.50
CA PHE A 275 6.13 0.18 -3.07
C PHE A 275 7.20 -0.93 -3.00
N HIS A 276 8.48 -0.59 -3.05
CA HIS A 276 9.57 -1.56 -2.91
C HIS A 276 9.61 -2.25 -1.55
N ALA A 277 9.37 -1.51 -0.47
CA ALA A 277 9.38 -2.10 0.86
C ALA A 277 8.27 -3.16 0.99
N LEU A 278 7.12 -2.91 0.35
CA LEU A 278 6.06 -3.90 0.22
C LEU A 278 6.52 -5.14 -0.56
N LYS A 279 7.21 -4.97 -1.70
CA LYS A 279 7.71 -6.08 -2.51
C LYS A 279 8.71 -6.95 -1.77
N ASP A 280 9.64 -6.35 -1.02
CA ASP A 280 10.65 -7.08 -0.26
C ASP A 280 10.05 -7.87 0.91
N GLN A 281 9.09 -7.26 1.59
CA GLN A 281 8.55 -7.83 2.84
C GLN A 281 7.35 -8.77 2.60
N LEU A 282 6.57 -8.52 1.54
CA LEU A 282 5.34 -9.26 1.21
C LEU A 282 5.29 -9.62 -0.29
N PRO A 283 6.29 -10.34 -0.83
CA PRO A 283 6.39 -10.65 -2.26
C PRO A 283 5.16 -11.41 -2.80
N ASP A 284 4.60 -12.34 -2.01
CA ASP A 284 3.43 -13.13 -2.39
C ASP A 284 2.17 -12.26 -2.62
N TYR A 285 2.10 -11.10 -1.98
CA TYR A 285 0.95 -10.19 -2.07
C TYR A 285 1.08 -9.19 -3.23
N VAL A 286 2.26 -9.02 -3.82
CA VAL A 286 2.46 -8.17 -5.00
C VAL A 286 1.60 -8.65 -6.17
N ASN A 287 1.47 -9.97 -6.35
CA ASN A 287 0.62 -10.56 -7.39
C ASN A 287 -0.86 -10.14 -7.25
N ARG A 288 -1.33 -9.89 -6.03
CA ARG A 288 -2.70 -9.41 -5.79
C ARG A 288 -2.86 -7.96 -6.25
N LEU A 289 -1.84 -7.12 -6.08
CA LEU A 289 -1.83 -5.76 -6.61
C LEU A 289 -1.71 -5.72 -8.14
N VAL A 290 -0.98 -6.65 -8.75
CA VAL A 290 -0.95 -6.81 -10.22
C VAL A 290 -2.36 -7.05 -10.74
N ARG A 291 -3.13 -7.94 -10.09
CA ARG A 291 -4.53 -8.20 -10.47
C ARG A 291 -5.41 -6.94 -10.37
N ILE A 292 -5.22 -6.12 -9.34
CA ILE A 292 -5.88 -4.81 -9.24
C ILE A 292 -5.45 -3.89 -10.40
N ALA A 293 -4.16 -3.86 -10.76
CA ALA A 293 -3.69 -3.06 -11.89
C ALA A 293 -4.29 -3.51 -13.24
N SER A 294 -4.59 -4.80 -13.41
CA SER A 294 -5.17 -5.32 -14.65
C SER A 294 -6.69 -5.16 -14.74
N LEU A 295 -7.41 -5.35 -13.63
CA LEU A 295 -8.89 -5.33 -13.60
C LEU A 295 -9.46 -4.03 -13.02
N GLY A 296 -8.62 -3.17 -12.45
CA GLY A 296 -9.04 -2.01 -11.67
C GLY A 296 -9.79 -0.96 -12.47
N ARG A 297 -9.51 -0.83 -13.78
CA ARG A 297 -10.17 0.13 -14.66
C ARG A 297 -11.69 -0.02 -14.66
N SER A 298 -12.18 -1.20 -15.03
CA SER A 298 -13.61 -1.49 -15.14
C SER A 298 -14.28 -1.56 -13.78
N LEU A 299 -13.54 -1.89 -12.72
CA LEU A 299 -14.06 -2.03 -11.35
C LEU A 299 -13.92 -0.74 -10.53
N GLY A 300 -13.36 0.34 -11.07
CA GLY A 300 -13.21 1.60 -10.34
C GLY A 300 -12.21 1.54 -9.18
N MET A 301 -11.19 0.68 -9.26
CA MET A 301 -10.11 0.54 -8.27
C MET A 301 -8.78 0.98 -8.85
N TYR A 302 -8.23 2.07 -8.34
CA TYR A 302 -7.13 2.83 -8.94
C TYR A 302 -5.90 2.69 -8.05
N LEU A 303 -4.70 2.72 -8.64
CA LEU A 303 -3.46 2.43 -7.92
C LEU A 303 -2.42 3.51 -8.19
N ILE A 304 -2.01 4.22 -7.15
CA ILE A 304 -0.90 5.17 -7.20
C ILE A 304 0.26 4.53 -6.44
N ALA A 305 1.21 3.96 -7.16
CA ALA A 305 2.38 3.32 -6.58
C ALA A 305 3.57 4.28 -6.61
N CYS A 306 4.27 4.40 -5.48
CA CYS A 306 5.37 5.35 -5.35
C CYS A 306 6.65 4.65 -4.91
N THR A 307 7.79 5.04 -5.49
CA THR A 307 9.09 4.46 -5.16
C THR A 307 10.21 5.49 -5.19
N GLN A 308 11.27 5.26 -4.43
CA GLN A 308 12.53 6.00 -4.56
C GLN A 308 13.42 5.50 -5.69
N ASN A 309 13.22 4.27 -6.17
CA ASN A 309 14.04 3.67 -7.22
C ASN A 309 13.14 2.87 -8.18
N PRO A 310 12.87 3.32 -9.40
CA PRO A 310 12.00 2.57 -10.31
C PRO A 310 12.63 1.25 -10.81
N MET A 311 13.96 1.12 -10.78
CA MET A 311 14.69 0.00 -11.39
C MET A 311 14.52 -1.32 -10.66
N GLY A 312 13.93 -2.30 -11.36
CA GLY A 312 13.74 -3.67 -10.85
C GLY A 312 12.71 -3.80 -9.73
N GLN A 313 12.10 -2.69 -9.29
CA GLN A 313 11.18 -2.66 -8.15
C GLN A 313 9.73 -2.92 -8.59
N VAL A 314 9.35 -2.46 -9.78
CA VAL A 314 8.01 -2.68 -10.36
C VAL A 314 8.08 -3.74 -11.45
N SER A 315 7.16 -4.73 -11.43
CA SER A 315 7.09 -5.77 -12.46
C SER A 315 6.72 -5.19 -13.83
N ALA A 316 7.12 -5.85 -14.91
CA ALA A 316 6.77 -5.44 -16.27
C ALA A 316 5.24 -5.37 -16.45
N ASP A 317 4.50 -6.32 -15.89
CA ASP A 317 3.03 -6.37 -15.96
C ASP A 317 2.37 -5.18 -15.26
N MET A 318 2.90 -4.75 -14.11
CA MET A 318 2.39 -3.54 -13.45
C MET A 318 2.67 -2.30 -14.27
N LYS A 319 3.90 -2.16 -14.82
CA LYS A 319 4.26 -1.02 -15.67
C LYS A 319 3.40 -0.95 -16.93
N ALA A 320 3.12 -2.09 -17.55
CA ALA A 320 2.27 -2.16 -18.74
C ALA A 320 0.82 -1.68 -18.47
N ASN A 321 0.35 -1.80 -17.23
CA ASN A 321 -0.99 -1.34 -16.82
C ASN A 321 -0.97 0.05 -16.15
N MET A 322 0.20 0.67 -15.97
CA MET A 322 0.38 2.00 -15.38
C MET A 322 0.73 3.01 -16.49
N SER A 323 -0.29 3.65 -17.03
CA SER A 323 -0.17 4.60 -18.14
C SER A 323 0.33 5.98 -17.72
N VAL A 324 0.15 6.36 -16.45
CA VAL A 324 0.63 7.63 -15.91
C VAL A 324 1.94 7.41 -15.16
N SER A 325 3.00 8.10 -15.59
CA SER A 325 4.32 8.04 -14.98
C SER A 325 4.78 9.43 -14.57
N ILE A 326 4.97 9.67 -13.27
CA ILE A 326 5.48 10.94 -12.74
C ILE A 326 6.88 10.71 -12.17
N CYS A 327 7.89 11.36 -12.74
CA CYS A 327 9.26 11.30 -12.25
C CYS A 327 9.67 12.65 -11.66
N LEU A 328 9.84 12.68 -10.33
CA LEU A 328 10.58 13.74 -9.66
C LEU A 328 12.09 13.44 -9.78
N ARG A 329 12.92 14.27 -9.15
CA ARG A 329 14.37 14.10 -9.14
C ARG A 329 14.80 12.68 -8.71
N VAL A 330 15.42 11.96 -9.64
CA VAL A 330 16.02 10.62 -9.47
C VAL A 330 17.55 10.70 -9.40
N ARG A 331 18.24 9.58 -9.11
CA ARG A 331 19.70 9.58 -8.92
C ARG A 331 20.47 9.56 -10.24
N ASP A 332 19.95 8.82 -11.22
CA ASP A 332 20.63 8.60 -12.48
C ASP A 332 19.64 8.65 -13.66
N ARG A 333 20.20 8.83 -14.86
CA ARG A 333 19.41 8.92 -16.11
C ARG A 333 18.74 7.60 -16.46
N LEU A 334 19.27 6.45 -16.04
CA LEU A 334 18.68 5.14 -16.34
C LEU A 334 17.33 4.97 -15.66
N GLN A 335 17.23 5.36 -14.39
CA GLN A 335 15.97 5.40 -13.64
C GLN A 335 14.94 6.30 -14.30
N SER A 336 15.36 7.46 -14.80
CA SER A 336 14.49 8.38 -15.53
C SER A 336 14.01 7.76 -16.84
N CYS A 337 14.92 7.21 -17.65
CA CYS A 337 14.61 6.57 -18.92
C CYS A 337 13.67 5.37 -18.75
N GLU A 338 13.85 4.58 -17.70
CA GLU A 338 13.00 3.42 -17.44
C GLU A 338 11.56 3.80 -17.10
N LEU A 339 11.33 4.95 -16.45
CA LEU A 339 9.99 5.39 -16.06
C LEU A 339 9.31 6.25 -17.13
N LEU A 340 10.05 7.17 -17.75
CA LEU A 340 9.50 8.17 -18.67
C LEU A 340 9.80 7.88 -20.14
N GLY A 341 10.76 7.01 -20.44
CA GLY A 341 11.41 6.94 -21.76
C GLY A 341 12.43 8.06 -22.01
N ASP A 342 12.69 8.90 -21.01
CA ASP A 342 13.51 10.11 -21.10
C ASP A 342 14.43 10.25 -19.88
N GLY A 343 15.69 10.67 -20.08
CA GLY A 343 16.69 10.84 -19.03
C GLY A 343 16.61 12.15 -18.22
N ARG A 344 15.78 13.12 -18.65
CA ARG A 344 15.80 14.50 -18.12
C ARG A 344 15.42 14.65 -16.63
N ALA A 345 14.70 13.70 -16.03
CA ALA A 345 14.35 13.82 -14.60
C ALA A 345 15.56 13.68 -13.65
N ALA A 346 16.65 13.07 -14.12
CA ALA A 346 17.91 13.00 -13.38
C ALA A 346 18.63 14.35 -13.30
N ASP A 347 18.40 15.23 -14.27
CA ASP A 347 19.04 16.55 -14.35
C ASP A 347 18.30 17.62 -13.52
N LEU A 348 17.18 17.26 -12.88
CA LEU A 348 16.42 18.18 -12.03
C LEU A 348 17.28 18.66 -10.85
N SER A 349 17.33 19.98 -10.66
CA SER A 349 18.13 20.58 -9.59
C SER A 349 17.63 20.18 -8.19
N PRO A 350 18.51 19.77 -7.27
CA PRO A 350 18.17 19.55 -5.86
C PRO A 350 17.58 20.77 -5.16
N ALA A 351 17.91 21.99 -5.60
CA ALA A 351 17.38 23.23 -5.03
C ALA A 351 15.89 23.47 -5.37
N MET A 352 15.32 22.66 -6.26
CA MET A 352 13.95 22.77 -6.72
C MET A 352 13.14 21.51 -6.35
N PRO A 353 12.81 21.28 -5.06
CA PRO A 353 11.95 20.15 -4.66
C PRO A 353 10.53 20.32 -5.20
N GLY A 354 9.94 19.28 -5.79
CA GLY A 354 8.64 19.31 -6.46
C GLY A 354 8.71 19.67 -7.94
N ALA A 355 9.90 19.77 -8.54
CA ALA A 355 10.01 19.77 -10.00
C ALA A 355 9.90 18.32 -10.47
N ALA A 356 9.11 18.10 -11.50
CA ALA A 356 8.81 16.77 -11.99
C ALA A 356 8.51 16.79 -13.49
N PHE A 357 8.60 15.61 -14.10
CA PHE A 357 8.09 15.34 -15.43
C PHE A 357 6.94 14.35 -15.31
N CYS A 358 5.83 14.62 -15.99
CA CYS A 358 4.69 13.73 -16.11
C CYS A 358 4.66 13.18 -17.54
N ASN A 359 4.61 11.86 -17.68
CA ASN A 359 4.25 11.18 -18.91
C ASN A 359 2.83 10.64 -18.73
N ASP A 360 1.91 11.15 -19.54
CA ASP A 360 0.50 10.75 -19.55
C ASP A 360 0.16 9.77 -20.70
N SER A 361 1.16 9.03 -21.17
CA SER A 361 1.15 8.16 -22.37
C SER A 361 1.15 8.88 -23.72
N GLU A 362 0.86 10.19 -23.77
CA GLU A 362 0.91 10.97 -25.01
C GLU A 362 2.17 11.85 -25.07
N GLN A 363 2.47 12.55 -23.98
CA GLN A 363 3.57 13.51 -23.94
C GLN A 363 4.25 13.59 -22.58
N VAL A 364 5.54 13.91 -22.61
CA VAL A 364 6.32 14.20 -21.40
C VAL A 364 6.30 15.70 -21.14
N THR A 365 5.57 16.11 -20.10
CA THR A 365 5.39 17.50 -19.71
C THR A 365 6.14 17.82 -18.42
N ALA A 366 6.89 18.91 -18.42
CA ALA A 366 7.61 19.38 -17.24
C ALA A 366 6.67 20.24 -16.38
N PHE A 367 6.66 20.04 -15.07
CA PHE A 367 5.82 20.82 -14.17
C PHE A 367 6.40 20.99 -12.77
N ARG A 368 5.85 21.97 -12.06
CA ARG A 368 6.11 22.24 -10.65
C ARG A 368 4.92 21.80 -9.81
N CYS A 369 5.09 20.80 -8.95
CA CYS A 369 4.05 20.28 -8.09
C CYS A 369 3.42 21.38 -7.23
N ALA A 370 2.09 21.33 -7.11
CA ALA A 370 1.37 22.14 -6.16
C ALA A 370 1.67 21.68 -4.72
N THR A 371 1.58 22.62 -3.78
CA THR A 371 1.77 22.35 -2.35
C THR A 371 0.52 22.76 -1.59
N ALA A 372 0.19 22.14 -0.47
CA ALA A 372 -0.88 22.65 0.40
C ALA A 372 -0.28 23.60 1.44
N ARG A 373 -0.90 24.78 1.64
CA ARG A 373 -0.44 25.73 2.67
C ARG A 373 -0.65 25.18 4.06
N ASP A 374 -1.84 24.61 4.29
CA ASP A 374 -2.20 23.93 5.53
C ASP A 374 -3.12 22.75 5.23
N ILE A 375 -2.52 21.55 5.18
CA ILE A 375 -3.24 20.28 4.96
C ILE A 375 -4.36 20.11 5.99
N ASP A 376 -4.12 20.44 7.26
CA ASP A 376 -5.11 20.25 8.32
C ASP A 376 -6.30 21.21 8.13
N ALA A 377 -6.05 22.44 7.67
CA ALA A 377 -7.13 23.37 7.32
C ALA A 377 -7.97 22.84 6.16
N VAL A 378 -7.36 22.37 5.08
CA VAL A 378 -8.09 21.80 3.94
C VAL A 378 -8.90 20.58 4.36
N CYS A 379 -8.31 19.65 5.11
CA CYS A 379 -9.03 18.50 5.66
C CYS A 379 -10.24 18.92 6.51
N ARG A 380 -10.10 19.96 7.36
CA ARG A 380 -11.24 20.50 8.14
C ARG A 380 -12.34 21.07 7.25
N GLN A 381 -11.99 21.75 6.16
CA GLN A 381 -12.99 22.29 5.22
C GLN A 381 -13.72 21.17 4.48
N ILE A 382 -13.01 20.12 4.06
CA ILE A 382 -13.58 18.93 3.43
C ILE A 382 -14.51 18.19 4.41
N ALA A 383 -14.07 17.96 5.65
CA ALA A 383 -14.89 17.32 6.68
C ALA A 383 -16.14 18.16 7.01
N PHE A 384 -16.02 19.49 7.01
CA PHE A 384 -17.16 20.38 7.19
C PHE A 384 -18.14 20.26 6.01
N ALA A 385 -17.64 20.24 4.76
CA ALA A 385 -18.47 20.03 3.57
C ALA A 385 -19.26 18.71 3.65
N SER A 386 -18.61 17.60 4.02
CA SER A 386 -19.25 16.29 4.23
C SER A 386 -20.34 16.32 5.28
N ARG A 387 -20.11 16.97 6.43
CA ARG A 387 -21.14 17.14 7.46
C ARG A 387 -22.29 18.04 7.00
N PHE A 388 -22.00 19.06 6.18
CA PHE A 388 -22.99 19.99 5.67
C PHE A 388 -23.96 19.32 4.67
N VAL A 389 -23.43 18.51 3.75
CA VAL A 389 -24.27 17.76 2.78
C VAL A 389 -24.92 16.52 3.41
N GLY A 390 -24.49 16.13 4.60
CA GLY A 390 -25.02 14.97 5.31
C GLY A 390 -24.52 13.63 4.75
N SER A 391 -23.32 13.58 4.16
CA SER A 391 -22.76 12.32 3.68
C SER A 391 -22.58 11.36 4.85
N PRO A 392 -23.03 10.09 4.75
CA PRO A 392 -22.80 9.11 5.78
C PRO A 392 -21.29 8.82 5.92
N PRO A 393 -20.79 8.54 7.13
CA PRO A 393 -19.42 8.10 7.31
C PRO A 393 -19.20 6.81 6.51
N GLN A 394 -18.13 6.79 5.72
CA GLN A 394 -17.78 5.61 4.93
C GLN A 394 -17.29 4.50 5.86
N PRO A 395 -17.78 3.25 5.73
CA PRO A 395 -17.29 2.15 6.54
C PRO A 395 -15.82 1.90 6.22
N SER A 396 -15.02 1.63 7.25
CA SER A 396 -13.64 1.23 7.05
C SER A 396 -13.59 -0.08 6.26
N LEU A 397 -12.70 -0.13 5.26
CA LEU A 397 -12.48 -1.31 4.43
C LEU A 397 -11.80 -2.42 5.24
N PHE A 398 -10.92 -2.02 6.16
CA PHE A 398 -10.26 -2.87 7.13
C PHE A 398 -10.01 -2.10 8.42
N THR A 399 -9.83 -2.83 9.52
CA THR A 399 -9.51 -2.25 10.83
C THR A 399 -8.09 -2.59 11.26
N ALA A 400 -7.52 -1.81 12.18
CA ALA A 400 -6.28 -2.20 12.84
C ALA A 400 -6.38 -3.59 13.50
N PRO A 401 -5.26 -4.32 13.66
CA PRO A 401 -5.20 -5.59 14.41
C PRO A 401 -5.85 -5.49 15.78
N LEU A 402 -6.28 -6.64 16.34
CA LEU A 402 -6.90 -6.66 17.66
C LEU A 402 -6.01 -5.94 18.69
N PRO A 403 -6.54 -4.95 19.42
CA PRO A 403 -5.78 -4.24 20.43
C PRO A 403 -5.38 -5.20 21.56
N ARG A 404 -4.37 -4.80 22.34
CA ARG A 404 -3.95 -5.56 23.52
C ARG A 404 -4.96 -5.51 24.66
N HIS A 405 -5.65 -4.38 24.78
CA HIS A 405 -6.68 -4.14 25.79
C HIS A 405 -7.94 -3.61 25.13
N VAL A 406 -9.07 -4.20 25.51
CA VAL A 406 -10.40 -3.73 25.12
C VAL A 406 -11.08 -3.27 26.41
N LYS A 407 -11.44 -1.98 26.44
CA LYS A 407 -12.27 -1.48 27.54
C LYS A 407 -13.63 -2.12 27.48
N ASP A 408 -14.09 -2.59 28.63
CA ASP A 408 -15.45 -3.05 28.74
C ASP A 408 -16.45 -1.91 28.49
N ARG A 409 -17.39 -2.17 27.59
CA ARG A 409 -18.47 -1.27 27.23
C ARG A 409 -19.78 -2.03 27.33
N THR A 410 -20.55 -1.72 28.35
CA THR A 410 -21.96 -2.11 28.47
C THR A 410 -22.75 -1.35 27.41
N VAL A 411 -22.96 -1.98 26.26
CA VAL A 411 -23.93 -1.48 25.26
C VAL A 411 -25.25 -2.18 25.59
N ALA A 412 -26.27 -1.38 25.91
CA ALA A 412 -27.64 -1.84 26.06
C ALA A 412 -28.22 -2.09 24.66
N ASP A 413 -27.78 -3.16 23.98
CA ASP A 413 -28.34 -3.56 22.68
C ASP A 413 -29.08 -4.89 22.74
N HIS A 414 -30.18 -4.92 22.00
CA HIS A 414 -31.46 -5.57 22.32
C HIS A 414 -31.56 -7.07 21.96
N ALA A 415 -30.49 -7.84 22.14
CA ALA A 415 -30.55 -9.30 22.04
C ALA A 415 -30.30 -9.92 23.43
N PRO A 416 -31.35 -10.18 24.24
CA PRO A 416 -31.21 -10.62 25.64
C PRO A 416 -30.42 -11.93 25.82
N GLN A 417 -30.15 -12.69 24.75
CA GLN A 417 -29.48 -13.99 24.81
C GLN A 417 -28.04 -14.03 24.25
N ARG A 418 -27.56 -12.99 23.54
CA ARG A 418 -26.16 -12.91 23.07
C ARG A 418 -25.40 -11.85 23.86
N ILE A 419 -24.49 -12.30 24.71
CA ILE A 419 -23.72 -11.41 25.57
C ILE A 419 -22.41 -11.03 24.89
N ARG A 420 -22.17 -9.73 24.77
CA ARG A 420 -20.88 -9.18 24.34
C ARG A 420 -19.82 -9.38 25.42
N PHE A 421 -18.63 -9.81 25.01
CA PHE A 421 -17.49 -9.97 25.92
C PHE A 421 -16.17 -9.43 25.39
N GLY A 422 -16.13 -8.86 24.18
CA GLY A 422 -14.88 -8.36 23.61
C GLY A 422 -15.00 -7.90 22.16
N LEU A 423 -13.87 -7.99 21.45
CA LEU A 423 -13.78 -7.81 19.99
C LEU A 423 -13.32 -9.11 19.34
N ALA A 424 -13.94 -9.46 18.22
CA ALA A 424 -13.60 -10.60 17.38
C ALA A 424 -12.95 -10.13 16.09
N ASP A 425 -12.07 -10.95 15.53
CA ASP A 425 -11.26 -10.64 14.36
C ASP A 425 -11.50 -11.68 13.26
N ASP A 426 -12.07 -11.23 12.15
CA ASP A 426 -12.29 -12.07 10.96
C ASP A 426 -11.09 -12.07 9.99
N GLY A 427 -10.00 -11.40 10.36
CA GLY A 427 -8.80 -11.22 9.56
C GLY A 427 -8.77 -9.91 8.76
N ILE A 428 -9.92 -9.26 8.57
CA ILE A 428 -10.07 -7.98 7.84
C ILE A 428 -10.63 -6.89 8.74
N ASN A 429 -11.70 -7.19 9.47
CA ASN A 429 -12.44 -6.27 10.31
C ASN A 429 -12.62 -6.81 11.72
N LEU A 430 -12.57 -5.90 12.68
CA LEU A 430 -12.97 -6.17 14.04
C LEU A 430 -14.50 -6.07 14.15
N ARG A 431 -15.09 -7.06 14.81
CA ARG A 431 -16.52 -7.12 15.14
C ARG A 431 -16.68 -7.25 16.64
N GLU A 432 -17.89 -7.06 17.15
CA GLU A 432 -18.15 -7.36 18.57
C GLU A 432 -18.12 -8.88 18.80
N ALA A 433 -17.32 -9.33 19.77
CA ALA A 433 -17.33 -10.72 20.18
C ALA A 433 -18.54 -10.95 21.09
N THR A 434 -19.46 -11.81 20.65
CA THR A 434 -20.68 -12.16 21.39
C THR A 434 -20.79 -13.67 21.52
N VAL A 435 -21.34 -14.14 22.64
CA VAL A 435 -21.61 -15.56 22.89
C VAL A 435 -23.07 -15.76 23.31
N SER A 436 -23.70 -16.82 22.82
CA SER A 436 -25.05 -17.18 23.25
C SER A 436 -25.01 -17.97 24.56
N LEU A 437 -25.63 -17.47 25.62
CA LEU A 437 -25.66 -18.14 26.93
C LEU A 437 -26.78 -19.18 27.07
N THR A 438 -27.65 -19.29 26.07
CA THR A 438 -28.74 -20.28 26.02
C THR A 438 -28.46 -21.41 25.02
N GLY A 439 -27.33 -21.34 24.31
CA GLY A 439 -26.94 -22.30 23.27
C GLY A 439 -26.26 -23.57 23.78
N GLY A 440 -26.39 -23.86 25.08
CA GLY A 440 -25.73 -24.97 25.77
C GLY A 440 -24.47 -24.53 26.55
N ASN A 441 -23.72 -25.53 27.01
CA ASN A 441 -22.54 -25.33 27.86
C ASN A 441 -21.37 -24.69 27.09
N ILE A 442 -20.63 -23.83 27.79
CA ILE A 442 -19.49 -23.08 27.24
C ILE A 442 -18.23 -23.41 28.03
N GLY A 443 -17.21 -23.92 27.35
CA GLY A 443 -15.90 -24.19 27.93
C GLY A 443 -14.93 -23.03 27.75
N VAL A 444 -14.42 -22.47 28.85
CA VAL A 444 -13.35 -21.46 28.87
C VAL A 444 -12.02 -22.15 29.21
N ILE A 445 -11.16 -22.37 28.22
CA ILE A 445 -10.06 -23.33 28.32
C ILE A 445 -8.74 -22.61 28.20
N GLY A 446 -7.79 -22.84 29.09
CA GLY A 446 -6.40 -22.41 28.88
C GLY A 446 -5.61 -22.18 30.17
N PRO A 447 -4.33 -21.82 30.09
CA PRO A 447 -3.45 -21.80 31.26
C PRO A 447 -3.81 -20.69 32.26
N GLN A 448 -3.23 -20.78 33.46
CA GLN A 448 -3.40 -19.77 34.51
C GLN A 448 -2.85 -18.41 34.06
N GLY A 449 -3.42 -17.31 34.58
CA GLY A 449 -2.95 -15.95 34.28
C GLY A 449 -3.35 -15.38 32.92
N ARG A 450 -4.08 -16.11 32.06
CA ARG A 450 -4.51 -15.63 30.73
C ARG A 450 -5.78 -14.77 30.71
N GLY A 451 -6.48 -14.62 31.83
CA GLY A 451 -7.69 -13.79 31.93
C GLY A 451 -9.03 -14.53 31.94
N LYS A 452 -9.03 -15.87 32.13
CA LYS A 452 -10.26 -16.69 32.24
C LYS A 452 -11.23 -16.17 33.31
N THR A 453 -10.74 -15.95 34.53
CA THR A 453 -11.53 -15.39 35.64
C THR A 453 -12.10 -14.01 35.31
N THR A 454 -11.33 -13.16 34.62
CA THR A 454 -11.79 -11.82 34.18
C THR A 454 -12.91 -11.95 33.16
N LEU A 455 -12.76 -12.84 32.17
CA LEU A 455 -13.81 -13.14 31.19
C LEU A 455 -15.10 -13.64 31.85
N LEU A 456 -15.00 -14.61 32.77
CA LEU A 456 -16.17 -15.12 33.50
C LEU A 456 -16.88 -14.01 34.28
N LYS A 457 -16.13 -13.15 34.97
CA LYS A 457 -16.69 -12.00 35.69
C LYS A 457 -17.38 -11.00 34.75
N THR A 458 -16.80 -10.72 33.58
CA THR A 458 -17.39 -9.84 32.57
C THR A 458 -18.69 -10.44 32.02
N LEU A 459 -18.67 -11.72 31.62
CA LEU A 459 -19.86 -12.42 31.15
C LEU A 459 -20.96 -12.48 32.22
N ALA A 460 -20.63 -12.85 33.46
CA ALA A 460 -21.59 -12.94 34.55
C ALA A 460 -22.25 -11.59 34.87
N ARG A 461 -21.45 -10.50 34.85
CA ARG A 461 -21.97 -9.14 35.04
C ARG A 461 -22.94 -8.75 33.92
N HIS A 462 -22.57 -8.96 32.65
CA HIS A 462 -23.45 -8.63 31.53
C HIS A 462 -24.71 -9.52 31.50
N ALA A 463 -24.57 -10.81 31.77
CA ALA A 463 -25.69 -11.75 31.86
C ALA A 463 -26.67 -11.35 32.98
N SER A 464 -26.17 -10.85 34.11
CA SER A 464 -27.03 -10.42 35.23
C SER A 464 -27.85 -9.16 34.93
N MET A 465 -27.50 -8.43 33.87
CA MET A 465 -28.23 -7.26 33.37
C MET A 465 -29.19 -7.61 32.23
N ALA A 466 -29.14 -8.83 31.71
CA ALA A 466 -30.03 -9.29 30.65
C ALA A 466 -31.35 -9.82 31.24
N ASP A 467 -32.46 -9.44 30.61
CA ASP A 467 -33.77 -9.93 31.01
C ASP A 467 -33.91 -11.43 30.75
N GLY A 468 -34.49 -12.14 31.72
CA GLY A 468 -34.81 -13.57 31.58
C GLY A 468 -33.68 -14.55 31.93
N LEU A 469 -32.54 -14.09 32.44
CA LEU A 469 -31.46 -14.96 32.93
C LEU A 469 -31.32 -14.88 34.46
N ALA A 470 -31.20 -16.03 35.11
CA ALA A 470 -30.75 -16.11 36.51
C ALA A 470 -29.28 -16.55 36.54
N VAL A 471 -28.42 -15.72 37.12
CA VAL A 471 -26.97 -15.94 37.09
C VAL A 471 -26.48 -16.48 38.43
N ARG A 472 -25.86 -17.66 38.41
CA ARG A 472 -25.12 -18.24 39.54
C ARG A 472 -23.63 -18.19 39.22
N VAL A 473 -22.80 -17.75 40.16
CA VAL A 473 -21.34 -17.77 40.03
C VAL A 473 -20.78 -18.63 41.15
N SER A 474 -19.84 -19.52 40.82
CA SER A 474 -19.14 -20.35 41.79
C SER A 474 -17.64 -20.33 41.55
N SER A 475 -16.88 -20.13 42.62
CA SER A 475 -15.42 -20.13 42.56
C SER A 475 -14.81 -20.73 43.84
N PRO A 476 -13.66 -21.40 43.72
CA PRO A 476 -12.95 -21.93 44.88
C PRO A 476 -12.14 -20.82 45.58
N HIS A 477 -12.34 -20.65 46.89
CA HIS A 477 -11.50 -19.81 47.74
C HIS A 477 -10.83 -20.67 48.81
N ARG A 478 -9.49 -20.80 48.76
CA ARG A 478 -8.72 -21.70 49.66
C ARG A 478 -9.26 -23.14 49.70
N ARG A 479 -9.64 -23.69 48.53
CA ARG A 479 -10.25 -25.03 48.36
C ARG A 479 -11.67 -25.19 48.93
N VAL A 480 -12.30 -24.11 49.38
CA VAL A 480 -13.72 -24.09 49.75
C VAL A 480 -14.50 -23.39 48.64
N TRP A 481 -15.54 -24.06 48.13
CA TRP A 481 -16.40 -23.49 47.11
C TRP A 481 -17.30 -22.41 47.69
N SER A 482 -17.35 -21.26 47.03
CA SER A 482 -18.33 -20.21 47.31
C SER A 482 -19.26 -20.07 46.11
N SER A 483 -20.57 -20.10 46.35
CA SER A 483 -21.60 -19.88 45.33
C SER A 483 -22.41 -18.63 45.66
N GLN A 484 -22.63 -17.77 44.67
CA GLN A 484 -23.42 -16.55 44.81
C GLN A 484 -24.36 -16.38 43.62
N TRP A 485 -25.53 -15.79 43.85
CA TRP A 485 -26.46 -15.43 42.78
C TRP A 485 -26.35 -13.93 42.48
N LEU A 486 -26.40 -13.59 41.19
CA LEU A 486 -26.32 -12.23 40.68
C LEU A 486 -27.64 -11.84 40.04
N HIS A 487 -28.15 -10.67 40.42
CA HIS A 487 -29.30 -10.03 39.79
C HIS A 487 -29.04 -8.53 39.64
N GLY A 488 -29.15 -7.98 38.42
CA GLY A 488 -28.90 -6.56 38.15
C GLY A 488 -27.50 -6.08 38.56
N GLY A 489 -26.48 -6.94 38.46
CA GLY A 489 -25.11 -6.65 38.87
C GLY A 489 -24.83 -6.63 40.38
N ARG A 490 -25.79 -7.03 41.22
CA ARG A 490 -25.62 -7.13 42.69
C ARG A 490 -25.74 -8.58 43.16
N CYS A 491 -25.00 -8.92 44.23
CA CYS A 491 -25.15 -10.21 44.91
C CYS A 491 -26.48 -10.24 45.65
N THR A 492 -27.31 -11.24 45.37
CA THR A 492 -28.57 -11.48 46.08
C THR A 492 -28.53 -12.89 46.66
N PRO A 493 -28.93 -13.11 47.92
CA PRO A 493 -29.26 -14.46 48.38
C PRO A 493 -30.49 -14.91 47.57
N TYR A 494 -30.36 -15.95 46.74
CA TYR A 494 -31.49 -16.49 46.00
C TYR A 494 -32.37 -17.26 46.98
N ALA A 495 -33.27 -16.53 47.62
CA ALA A 495 -34.22 -17.06 48.59
C ALA A 495 -35.45 -16.14 48.64
N SER A 496 -36.40 -16.36 47.73
CA SER A 496 -37.82 -16.07 47.99
C SER A 496 -38.67 -17.02 47.15
N SER A 497 -39.54 -17.78 47.81
CA SER A 497 -40.47 -18.73 47.17
C SER A 497 -41.54 -18.06 46.28
N ASP A 498 -41.56 -16.72 46.21
CA ASP A 498 -42.59 -15.92 45.53
C ASP A 498 -42.09 -15.24 44.25
N ALA A 499 -40.84 -15.48 43.81
CA ALA A 499 -40.36 -14.97 42.53
C ALA A 499 -40.82 -15.88 41.38
N PRO A 500 -41.30 -15.34 40.24
CA PRO A 500 -41.61 -16.16 39.06
C PRO A 500 -40.37 -16.97 38.67
N PRO A 501 -40.53 -18.23 38.21
CA PRO A 501 -39.40 -19.08 37.86
C PRO A 501 -38.54 -18.38 36.80
N PRO A 502 -37.21 -18.30 36.99
CA PRO A 502 -36.35 -17.65 36.02
C PRO A 502 -36.40 -18.44 34.71
N PRO A 503 -36.57 -17.80 33.54
CA PRO A 503 -36.82 -18.54 32.31
C PRO A 503 -35.59 -19.29 31.77
N HIS A 504 -34.37 -19.07 32.30
CA HIS A 504 -33.17 -19.89 32.06
C HIS A 504 -32.08 -19.62 33.12
N ILE A 505 -31.40 -20.66 33.63
CA ILE A 505 -30.31 -20.49 34.61
C ILE A 505 -28.96 -20.54 33.90
N VAL A 506 -28.08 -19.57 34.18
CA VAL A 506 -26.69 -19.59 33.71
C VAL A 506 -25.76 -19.73 34.91
N TRP A 507 -24.99 -20.83 34.94
CA TRP A 507 -24.06 -21.11 36.02
C TRP A 507 -22.61 -20.93 35.56
N PHE A 508 -21.97 -19.87 36.05
CA PHE A 508 -20.55 -19.61 35.87
C PHE A 508 -19.72 -20.33 36.94
N VAL A 509 -18.74 -21.13 36.51
CA VAL A 509 -17.85 -21.89 37.40
C VAL A 509 -16.40 -21.57 37.07
N ASP A 510 -15.68 -20.94 37.98
CA ASP A 510 -14.24 -20.69 37.83
C ASP A 510 -13.42 -21.86 38.38
N ASP A 511 -12.27 -22.15 37.76
CA ASP A 511 -11.36 -23.25 38.12
C ASP A 511 -12.06 -24.62 38.34
N ALA A 512 -12.80 -25.09 37.34
CA ALA A 512 -13.61 -26.30 37.37
C ALA A 512 -12.81 -27.61 37.19
N ASP A 513 -11.48 -27.57 37.08
CA ASP A 513 -10.63 -28.74 36.79
C ASP A 513 -10.89 -29.92 37.74
N GLU A 514 -11.05 -29.66 39.04
CA GLU A 514 -11.29 -30.70 40.03
C GLU A 514 -12.73 -31.23 40.05
N LEU A 515 -13.70 -30.52 39.44
CA LEU A 515 -15.11 -30.95 39.39
C LEU A 515 -15.36 -32.02 38.32
N PHE A 516 -14.44 -32.16 37.37
CA PHE A 516 -14.48 -33.21 36.36
C PHE A 516 -13.86 -34.54 36.83
N ASP A 517 -13.31 -34.61 38.05
CA ASP A 517 -12.78 -35.86 38.61
C ASP A 517 -13.93 -36.84 38.91
N PRO A 518 -14.00 -38.00 38.23
CA PRO A 518 -15.11 -38.95 38.41
C PRO A 518 -15.16 -39.57 39.81
N PHE A 519 -14.08 -39.48 40.60
CA PHE A 519 -14.04 -40.01 41.97
C PHE A 519 -14.46 -38.98 43.02
N ARG A 520 -14.66 -37.72 42.61
CA ARG A 520 -15.10 -36.65 43.50
C ARG A 520 -16.61 -36.73 43.70
N THR A 521 -17.03 -36.83 44.96
CA THR A 521 -18.43 -37.05 45.35
C THR A 521 -18.98 -35.96 46.27
N ASP A 522 -18.32 -34.80 46.32
CA ASP A 522 -18.87 -33.66 47.06
C ASP A 522 -20.13 -33.13 46.35
N GLU A 523 -21.02 -32.52 47.14
CA GLU A 523 -22.32 -32.02 46.67
C GLU A 523 -22.17 -31.06 45.46
N GLN A 524 -21.07 -30.30 45.41
CA GLN A 524 -20.77 -29.41 44.29
C GLN A 524 -20.42 -30.16 43.00
N ALA A 525 -19.59 -31.22 43.04
CA ALA A 525 -19.27 -32.01 41.84
C ALA A 525 -20.49 -32.76 41.29
N LEU A 526 -21.35 -33.29 42.18
CA LEU A 526 -22.62 -33.91 41.78
C LEU A 526 -23.56 -32.88 41.16
N SER A 527 -23.73 -31.70 41.79
CA SER A 527 -24.53 -30.61 41.24
C SER A 527 -24.01 -30.14 39.88
N PHE A 528 -22.69 -30.04 39.71
CA PHE A 528 -22.04 -29.64 38.46
C PHE A 528 -22.32 -30.65 37.35
N THR A 529 -22.15 -31.94 37.63
CA THR A 529 -22.40 -33.01 36.66
C THR A 529 -23.86 -33.05 36.22
N HIS A 530 -24.80 -32.87 37.16
CA HIS A 530 -26.23 -32.77 36.84
C HIS A 530 -26.54 -31.55 35.98
N ALA A 531 -25.97 -30.38 36.31
CA ALA A 531 -26.17 -29.17 35.54
C ALA A 531 -25.61 -29.24 34.12
N LEU A 532 -24.50 -29.95 33.90
CA LEU A 532 -23.96 -30.17 32.56
C LEU A 532 -24.91 -30.99 31.65
N ALA A 533 -25.74 -31.86 32.24
CA ALA A 533 -26.69 -32.71 31.53
C ALA A 533 -28.10 -32.08 31.42
N ASP A 534 -28.37 -31.00 32.15
CA ASP A 534 -29.67 -30.33 32.21
C ASP A 534 -29.76 -29.23 31.14
N GLU A 535 -30.68 -29.38 30.19
CA GLU A 535 -30.87 -28.38 29.12
C GLU A 535 -31.42 -27.04 29.63
N SER A 536 -32.04 -27.01 30.82
CA SER A 536 -32.56 -25.78 31.45
C SER A 536 -31.47 -24.95 32.14
N VAL A 537 -30.26 -25.50 32.25
CA VAL A 537 -29.09 -24.84 32.84
C VAL A 537 -27.98 -24.75 31.81
N SER A 538 -27.48 -23.55 31.55
CA SER A 538 -26.26 -23.39 30.75
C SER A 538 -25.07 -23.15 31.66
N VAL A 539 -24.11 -24.08 31.61
CA VAL A 539 -22.91 -24.00 32.43
C VAL A 539 -21.76 -23.36 31.64
N VAL A 540 -21.21 -22.27 32.17
CA VAL A 540 -20.01 -21.60 31.65
C VAL A 540 -18.86 -21.88 32.61
N PHE A 541 -17.95 -22.77 32.24
CA PHE A 541 -16.91 -23.24 33.17
C PHE A 541 -15.50 -22.94 32.65
N ALA A 542 -14.60 -22.55 33.55
CA ALA A 542 -13.19 -22.35 33.23
C ALA A 542 -12.34 -23.54 33.67
N VAL A 543 -11.45 -24.01 32.79
CA VAL A 543 -10.49 -25.08 33.09
C VAL A 543 -9.09 -24.73 32.58
N SER A 544 -8.09 -25.34 33.18
CA SER A 544 -6.68 -25.15 32.82
C SER A 544 -6.29 -25.83 31.49
N THR A 545 -6.90 -26.98 31.19
CA THR A 545 -6.60 -27.79 30.00
C THR A 545 -7.87 -28.41 29.43
N ILE A 546 -7.80 -28.92 28.20
CA ILE A 546 -8.94 -29.62 27.58
C ILE A 546 -9.12 -31.07 28.04
N ARG A 547 -8.11 -31.67 28.68
CA ARG A 547 -8.10 -33.08 29.11
C ARG A 547 -9.35 -33.52 29.91
N PRO A 548 -9.89 -32.73 30.86
CA PRO A 548 -11.08 -33.12 31.60
C PRO A 548 -12.39 -33.04 30.78
N ILE A 549 -12.37 -32.43 29.59
CA ILE A 549 -13.56 -32.16 28.78
C ILE A 549 -13.71 -33.20 27.68
N ARG A 550 -14.89 -33.79 27.53
CA ARG A 550 -15.27 -34.56 26.35
C ARG A 550 -16.01 -33.66 25.35
N ILE A 551 -15.49 -33.57 24.13
CA ILE A 551 -16.08 -32.77 23.05
C ILE A 551 -16.70 -33.72 22.03
N PRO A 552 -17.91 -33.45 21.51
CA PRO A 552 -18.81 -32.33 21.81
C PRO A 552 -19.69 -32.52 23.05
N GLU A 553 -19.64 -33.69 23.70
CA GLU A 553 -20.55 -34.11 24.77
C GLU A 553 -20.77 -33.04 25.86
N HIS A 554 -19.72 -32.36 26.30
CA HIS A 554 -19.79 -31.39 27.40
C HIS A 554 -19.92 -29.93 26.95
N CYS A 555 -19.44 -29.54 25.76
CA CYS A 555 -19.55 -28.17 25.26
C CYS A 555 -19.30 -28.07 23.74
N ASN A 556 -20.23 -27.40 23.04
CA ASN A 556 -20.09 -27.08 21.61
C ASN A 556 -19.38 -25.74 21.38
N THR A 557 -19.61 -24.78 22.27
CA THR A 557 -18.97 -23.46 22.22
C THR A 557 -17.77 -23.42 23.15
N ARG A 558 -16.64 -22.96 22.65
CA ARG A 558 -15.38 -22.92 23.41
C ARG A 558 -14.69 -21.58 23.24
N ILE A 559 -14.15 -21.05 24.33
CA ILE A 559 -13.28 -19.88 24.34
C ILE A 559 -11.92 -20.35 24.82
N VAL A 560 -10.99 -20.53 23.89
CA VAL A 560 -9.68 -21.11 24.15
C VAL A 560 -8.65 -20.00 24.29
N PHE A 561 -8.05 -19.86 25.47
CA PHE A 561 -6.87 -19.06 25.72
C PHE A 561 -5.63 -19.88 25.34
N PRO A 562 -4.95 -19.54 24.24
CA PRO A 562 -3.88 -20.36 23.70
C PRO A 562 -2.69 -20.41 24.66
N CYS A 563 -2.06 -21.59 24.73
CA CYS A 563 -0.88 -21.81 25.55
C CYS A 563 0.43 -21.56 24.79
N GLY A 564 0.37 -21.52 23.45
CA GLY A 564 1.55 -21.36 22.59
C GLY A 564 2.18 -22.68 22.16
N GLU A 565 1.73 -23.81 22.73
CA GLU A 565 2.10 -25.15 22.29
C GLU A 565 1.09 -25.66 21.25
N ARG A 566 1.56 -25.83 20.00
CA ARG A 566 0.71 -26.21 18.86
C ARG A 566 -0.12 -27.47 19.12
N THR A 567 0.47 -28.50 19.73
CA THR A 567 -0.23 -29.77 20.03
C THR A 567 -1.37 -29.57 21.02
N SER A 568 -1.12 -28.84 22.10
CA SER A 568 -2.09 -28.54 23.15
C SER A 568 -3.23 -27.65 22.63
N ASP A 569 -2.91 -26.64 21.82
CA ASP A 569 -3.92 -25.73 21.24
C ASP A 569 -4.77 -26.43 20.14
N LEU A 570 -4.17 -27.32 19.34
CA LEU A 570 -4.91 -28.17 18.39
C LEU A 570 -5.87 -29.12 19.13
N MET A 571 -5.40 -29.75 20.22
CA MET A 571 -6.26 -30.58 21.08
C MET A 571 -7.39 -29.77 21.72
N ALA A 572 -7.14 -28.48 22.00
CA ALA A 572 -8.17 -27.58 22.49
C ALA A 572 -9.24 -27.24 21.43
N GLY A 573 -8.97 -27.55 20.16
CA GLY A 573 -9.86 -27.34 19.01
C GLY A 573 -9.53 -26.12 18.18
N VAL A 574 -8.42 -25.42 18.45
CA VAL A 574 -8.00 -24.28 17.62
C VAL A 574 -7.60 -24.78 16.24
N PRO A 575 -8.15 -24.25 15.14
CA PRO A 575 -7.77 -24.71 13.80
C PRO A 575 -6.31 -24.42 13.48
N ALA A 576 -5.63 -25.36 12.81
CA ALA A 576 -4.22 -25.21 12.40
C ALA A 576 -3.95 -23.91 11.64
N ARG A 577 -4.85 -23.54 10.71
CA ARG A 577 -4.76 -22.29 9.95
C ARG A 577 -4.71 -21.03 10.82
N LEU A 578 -5.39 -21.05 11.96
CA LEU A 578 -5.48 -19.90 12.86
C LEU A 578 -4.21 -19.84 13.72
N LEU A 579 -3.70 -20.99 14.16
CA LEU A 579 -2.39 -21.08 14.84
C LEU A 579 -1.24 -20.60 13.96
N ASP A 580 -1.26 -20.91 12.65
CA ASP A 580 -0.24 -20.45 11.71
C ASP A 580 -0.24 -18.92 11.51
N MET A 581 -1.39 -18.27 11.75
CA MET A 581 -1.52 -16.81 11.68
C MET A 581 -1.21 -16.10 13.00
N MET A 582 -1.23 -16.83 14.12
CA MET A 582 -1.03 -16.24 15.44
C MET A 582 0.44 -15.94 15.69
N SER A 583 0.70 -14.76 16.26
CA SER A 583 2.03 -14.41 16.73
C SER A 583 2.27 -14.94 18.15
N HIS A 584 3.53 -15.05 18.57
CA HIS A 584 3.85 -15.34 19.98
C HIS A 584 3.23 -14.31 20.95
N ILE A 585 3.04 -13.07 20.50
CA ILE A 585 2.40 -12.00 21.29
C ILE A 585 0.92 -12.33 21.54
N ASP A 586 0.24 -12.97 20.59
CA ASP A 586 -1.16 -13.36 20.77
C ASP A 586 -1.32 -14.49 21.79
N ALA A 587 -0.37 -15.43 21.84
CA ALA A 587 -0.35 -16.43 22.90
C ALA A 587 -0.10 -15.79 24.27
N ASP A 588 0.76 -14.77 24.32
CA ASP A 588 1.18 -14.16 25.59
C ASP A 588 0.25 -13.08 26.14
N ASN A 589 -0.55 -12.45 25.30
CA ASN A 589 -1.40 -11.36 25.70
C ASN A 589 -2.59 -11.82 26.56
N ALA A 590 -2.72 -11.29 27.77
CA ALA A 590 -3.86 -11.56 28.64
C ALA A 590 -5.17 -11.09 27.98
N GLY A 591 -6.21 -11.91 28.05
CA GLY A 591 -7.49 -11.64 27.39
C GLY A 591 -7.53 -12.06 25.92
N ARG A 592 -6.42 -12.44 25.29
CA ARG A 592 -6.43 -12.99 23.93
C ARG A 592 -6.90 -14.44 23.96
N ALA A 593 -7.93 -14.74 23.16
CA ALA A 593 -8.50 -16.07 23.06
C ALA A 593 -8.95 -16.37 21.63
N VAL A 594 -9.35 -17.60 21.38
CA VAL A 594 -10.01 -18.06 20.16
C VAL A 594 -11.43 -18.46 20.53
N LEU A 595 -12.41 -17.79 19.93
CA LEU A 595 -13.82 -18.17 20.04
C LEU A 595 -14.12 -19.22 18.97
N ILE A 596 -14.61 -20.37 19.40
CA ILE A 596 -15.02 -21.49 18.56
C ILE A 596 -16.53 -21.71 18.77
N GLU A 597 -17.32 -21.45 17.73
CA GLU A 597 -18.77 -21.69 17.70
C GLU A 597 -19.09 -22.59 16.49
N GLY A 598 -19.37 -23.86 16.76
CA GLY A 598 -19.61 -24.86 15.69
C GLY A 598 -18.40 -25.04 14.77
N THR A 599 -18.57 -24.71 13.48
CA THR A 599 -17.50 -24.79 12.47
C THR A 599 -16.71 -23.48 12.32
N SER A 600 -17.14 -22.42 13.01
CA SER A 600 -16.48 -21.12 12.97
C SER A 600 -15.47 -20.99 14.10
N ALA A 601 -14.32 -20.41 13.79
CA ALA A 601 -13.31 -20.04 14.77
C ALA A 601 -12.69 -18.69 14.41
N CYS A 602 -12.60 -17.79 15.37
CA CYS A 602 -12.00 -16.46 15.19
C CYS A 602 -11.17 -16.06 16.41
N LEU A 603 -10.16 -15.22 16.17
CA LEU A 603 -9.35 -14.65 17.23
C LEU A 603 -10.16 -13.55 17.93
N VAL A 604 -10.10 -13.48 19.25
CA VAL A 604 -10.84 -12.51 20.05
C VAL A 604 -9.96 -11.86 21.10
N GLN A 605 -10.25 -10.60 21.43
CA GLN A 605 -9.74 -9.93 22.62
C GLN A 605 -10.88 -9.72 23.60
N CYS A 606 -10.80 -10.39 24.74
CA CYS A 606 -11.75 -10.22 25.84
C CYS A 606 -11.60 -8.82 26.45
N ALA A 607 -12.74 -8.24 26.84
CA ALA A 607 -12.78 -7.00 27.57
C ALA A 607 -12.37 -7.20 29.04
N SER A 608 -11.65 -6.23 29.59
CA SER A 608 -11.12 -6.24 30.95
C SER A 608 -11.34 -4.92 31.66
#